data_AF-A0A8J6NMH1-F1
#
_entry.id   AF-A0A8J6NMH1-F1
#
_cell.length_a   1.000
_cell.length_b   1.000
_cell.length_c   1.000
_cell.angle_alpha   90.00
_cell.angle_beta   90.00
_cell.angle_gamma   90.00
#
_symmetry.space_group_name_H-M   'P 1'
#
loop_
_entity.id
_entity.type
_entity.pdbx_description
1 polymer ?
#
loop_
_entity_poly.entity_id
_entity_poly.type
_entity_poly.pdbx_seq_one_letter_code
_entity_poly.pdbx_strand_id
1 'polypeptide(L)'
;MTNEERNNSQTTSFHQPEPSTPLVNRNNKTEDGVLRVMMLLISLISLGIAMISVAYVAVDILVMKDPHTRENIWSVVVAIGLAYSVGWWVALYGIRLYHNLVLPIFINIYTWVTLAGICALYIAILYRLYQQLYNTPSFAKYMILMGFTLAGFIGLHLLIENHSLKLYSVPLLLISLVHLYLIVYHYVFVSTVNYEYLIGDVIFFLSMATTSVLMLIHVGILDGLRNTMDRMFEPNNSGNG
;
A
#
# COMPACT_ATOMS: atom_id res chain seq x y z
N MET A 1 85.69 -36.18 -7.04
CA MET A 1 84.49 -35.99 -7.89
C MET A 1 83.34 -36.57 -7.08
N THR A 2 82.31 -35.89 -6.57
CA THR A 2 81.72 -34.53 -6.70
C THR A 2 80.76 -34.38 -5.51
N ASN A 3 80.85 -33.30 -4.72
CA ASN A 3 79.84 -32.23 -4.53
C ASN A 3 78.36 -32.67 -4.52
N GLU A 4 77.67 -32.39 -3.40
CA GLU A 4 76.40 -31.63 -3.27
C GLU A 4 75.90 -31.76 -1.80
N GLU A 5 76.05 -30.75 -0.94
CA GLU A 5 75.16 -29.60 -0.72
C GLU A 5 73.76 -29.93 -0.17
N ARG A 6 73.48 -29.32 1.01
CA ARG A 6 72.16 -28.83 1.50
C ARG A 6 71.17 -29.91 1.99
N ASN A 7 70.35 -29.70 3.01
CA ASN A 7 69.90 -28.46 3.62
C ASN A 7 69.30 -28.74 5.02
N ASN A 8 69.66 -27.88 5.97
CA ASN A 8 68.84 -27.60 7.14
C ASN A 8 67.40 -27.28 6.70
N SER A 9 66.42 -27.98 7.27
CA SER A 9 65.03 -27.52 7.26
C SER A 9 64.58 -27.37 8.71
N GLN A 10 64.87 -26.19 9.27
CA GLN A 10 64.09 -25.61 10.35
C GLN A 10 62.62 -25.68 9.96
N THR A 11 61.84 -26.47 10.69
CA THR A 11 60.39 -26.35 10.72
C THR A 11 60.02 -25.04 11.40
N THR A 12 59.95 -23.96 10.62
CA THR A 12 59.26 -22.74 11.02
C THR A 12 57.76 -23.06 11.09
N SER A 13 57.29 -23.35 12.30
CA SER A 13 55.86 -23.35 12.62
C SER A 13 55.32 -21.95 12.36
N PHE A 14 54.71 -21.74 11.19
CA PHE A 14 53.88 -20.57 10.94
C PHE A 14 52.66 -20.66 11.86
N HIS A 15 52.72 -19.98 13.00
CA HIS A 15 51.52 -19.63 13.74
C HIS A 15 50.69 -18.70 12.87
N GLN A 16 49.69 -19.27 12.20
CA GLN A 16 48.60 -18.50 11.62
C GLN A 16 47.89 -17.80 12.80
N PRO A 17 47.81 -16.46 12.84
CA PRO A 17 47.03 -15.80 13.87
C PRO A 17 45.58 -16.26 13.75
N GLU A 18 45.04 -16.77 14.85
CA GLU A 18 43.61 -17.05 15.01
C GLU A 18 42.81 -15.87 14.46
N PRO A 19 41.77 -16.11 13.62
CA PRO A 19 40.87 -15.05 13.23
C PRO A 19 40.21 -14.55 14.51
N SER A 20 40.55 -13.33 14.91
CA SER A 20 39.86 -12.60 15.95
C SER A 20 38.40 -12.50 15.53
N THR A 21 37.56 -13.39 16.06
CA THR A 21 36.11 -13.23 16.00
C THR A 21 35.81 -11.82 16.47
N PRO A 22 35.19 -10.96 15.63
CA PRO A 22 34.79 -9.65 16.11
C PRO A 22 33.88 -9.90 17.29
N LEU A 23 34.16 -9.24 18.42
CA LEU A 23 33.26 -9.17 19.56
C LEU A 23 31.91 -8.69 19.01
N VAL A 24 31.02 -9.64 18.75
CA VAL A 24 29.66 -9.37 18.35
C VAL A 24 29.04 -8.68 19.55
N ASN A 25 28.99 -7.36 19.47
CA ASN A 25 28.45 -6.48 20.49
C ASN A 25 26.99 -6.89 20.76
N ARG A 26 26.79 -7.65 21.84
CA ARG A 26 25.49 -8.23 22.23
C ARG A 26 24.46 -7.15 22.53
N ASN A 27 24.89 -5.95 22.93
CA ASN A 27 24.01 -4.81 23.16
C ASN A 27 23.35 -4.33 21.86
N ASN A 28 24.12 -4.15 20.78
CA ASN A 28 23.58 -3.70 19.50
C ASN A 28 22.50 -4.65 18.96
N LYS A 29 22.70 -5.97 19.06
CA LYS A 29 21.69 -6.96 18.61
C LYS A 29 20.39 -6.90 19.41
N THR A 30 20.45 -6.54 20.69
CA THR A 30 19.26 -6.47 21.56
C THR A 30 18.51 -5.17 21.34
N GLU A 31 19.24 -4.06 21.16
CA GLU A 31 18.70 -2.74 20.79
C GLU A 31 18.01 -2.78 19.41
N ASP A 32 18.62 -3.42 18.42
CA ASP A 32 18.04 -3.62 17.09
C ASP A 32 16.74 -4.45 17.13
N GLY A 33 16.70 -5.45 18.02
CA GLY A 33 15.51 -6.29 18.23
C GLY A 33 14.33 -5.51 18.80
N VAL A 34 14.58 -4.69 19.83
CA VAL A 34 13.54 -3.84 20.46
C VAL A 34 13.03 -2.80 19.47
N LEU A 35 13.93 -2.14 18.72
CA LEU A 35 13.56 -1.15 17.70
C LEU A 35 12.67 -1.76 16.60
N ARG A 36 12.99 -2.98 16.13
CA ARG A 36 12.17 -3.69 15.14
C ARG A 36 10.75 -3.97 15.64
N VAL A 37 10.59 -4.35 16.91
CA VAL A 37 9.28 -4.59 17.53
C VAL A 37 8.50 -3.29 17.73
N MET A 38 9.16 -2.22 18.18
CA MET A 38 8.53 -0.91 18.36
C MET A 38 8.00 -0.35 17.04
N MET A 39 8.80 -0.40 15.97
CA MET A 39 8.36 0.05 14.65
C MET A 39 7.19 -0.78 14.12
N LEU A 40 7.20 -2.10 14.36
CA LEU A 40 6.07 -2.95 14.02
C LEU A 40 4.80 -2.51 14.75
N LEU A 41 4.85 -2.36 16.07
CA LEU A 41 3.68 -1.98 16.86
C LEU A 41 3.14 -0.60 16.46
N ILE A 42 4.03 0.39 16.34
CA ILE A 42 3.66 1.75 15.96
C ILE A 42 3.00 1.77 14.58
N SER A 43 3.60 1.09 13.60
CA SER A 43 3.06 1.03 12.25
C SER A 43 1.72 0.29 12.21
N LEU A 44 1.63 -0.87 12.88
CA LEU A 44 0.43 -1.71 12.89
C LEU A 44 -0.76 -0.97 13.53
N ILE A 45 -0.53 -0.30 14.65
CA ILE A 45 -1.55 0.48 15.36
C ILE A 45 -1.96 1.70 14.53
N SER A 46 -1.00 2.46 14.00
CA SER A 46 -1.28 3.67 13.22
C SER A 46 -2.04 3.36 11.93
N LEU A 47 -1.60 2.35 11.16
CA LEU A 47 -2.30 1.89 9.96
C LEU A 47 -3.67 1.29 10.29
N GLY A 48 -3.78 0.52 11.38
CA GLY A 48 -5.04 -0.05 11.83
C GLY A 48 -6.08 1.01 12.18
N ILE A 49 -5.69 2.04 12.95
CA ILE A 49 -6.57 3.18 13.29
C ILE A 49 -7.00 3.92 12.02
N ALA A 50 -6.08 4.18 11.09
CA ALA A 50 -6.41 4.83 9.83
C ALA A 50 -7.42 4.03 9.01
N MET A 51 -7.23 2.71 8.90
CA MET A 51 -8.13 1.80 8.18
C MET A 51 -9.54 1.77 8.78
N ILE A 52 -9.63 1.63 10.11
CA ILE A 52 -10.92 1.63 10.82
C ILE A 52 -11.61 3.00 10.63
N SER A 53 -10.85 4.09 10.65
CA SER A 53 -11.39 5.43 10.45
C SER A 53 -11.96 5.62 9.05
N VAL A 54 -11.30 5.14 7.99
CA VAL A 54 -11.85 5.18 6.62
C VAL A 54 -13.16 4.38 6.54
N ALA A 55 -13.19 3.18 7.13
CA ALA A 55 -14.39 2.35 7.15
C ALA A 55 -15.54 3.03 7.90
N TYR A 56 -15.26 3.64 9.05
CA TYR A 56 -16.25 4.39 9.82
C TYR A 56 -16.81 5.56 9.01
N VAL A 57 -15.96 6.38 8.38
CA VAL A 57 -16.37 7.51 7.55
C VAL A 57 -17.19 7.07 6.34
N ALA A 58 -16.83 5.93 5.72
CA ALA A 58 -17.61 5.36 4.64
C ALA A 58 -19.03 4.99 5.10
N VAL A 59 -19.18 4.33 6.25
CA VAL A 59 -20.49 4.00 6.83
C VAL A 59 -21.26 5.27 7.20
N ASP A 60 -20.61 6.24 7.80
CA ASP A 60 -21.27 7.47 8.25
C ASP A 60 -21.83 8.27 7.07
N ILE A 61 -21.06 8.39 6.00
CA ILE A 61 -21.46 9.09 4.77
C ILE A 61 -22.52 8.29 3.98
N LEU A 62 -22.40 6.97 3.92
CA LEU A 62 -23.24 6.12 3.05
C LEU A 62 -24.47 5.55 3.73
N VAL A 63 -24.50 5.40 5.05
CA VAL A 63 -25.61 4.79 5.79
C VAL A 63 -26.26 5.82 6.70
N MET A 64 -25.48 6.45 7.59
CA MET A 64 -26.01 7.35 8.62
C MET A 64 -26.38 8.74 8.07
N LYS A 65 -25.76 9.13 6.95
CA LYS A 65 -25.98 10.42 6.26
C LYS A 65 -25.73 11.62 7.18
N ASP A 66 -24.78 11.51 8.11
CA ASP A 66 -24.49 12.59 9.06
C ASP A 66 -24.05 13.86 8.32
N PRO A 67 -24.79 14.99 8.46
CA PRO A 67 -24.44 16.25 7.82
C PRO A 67 -23.07 16.78 8.28
N HIS A 68 -22.69 16.58 9.55
CA HIS A 68 -21.47 17.14 10.12
C HIS A 68 -20.21 16.53 9.47
N THR A 69 -20.15 15.20 9.36
CA THR A 69 -19.04 14.49 8.70
C THR A 69 -19.02 14.78 7.21
N ARG A 70 -20.18 14.87 6.57
CA ARG A 70 -20.28 15.13 5.13
C ARG A 70 -19.80 16.53 4.78
N GLU A 71 -20.06 17.55 5.61
CA GLU A 71 -19.59 18.92 5.39
C GLU A 71 -18.08 19.05 5.63
N ASN A 72 -17.55 18.37 6.64
CA ASN A 72 -16.15 18.45 7.03
C ASN A 72 -15.28 17.32 6.46
N ILE A 73 -15.71 16.69 5.35
CA ILE A 73 -15.05 15.50 4.80
C ILE A 73 -13.56 15.73 4.50
N TRP A 74 -13.19 16.95 4.08
CA TRP A 74 -11.81 17.30 3.80
C TRP A 74 -10.94 17.21 5.05
N SER A 75 -11.38 17.83 6.14
CA SER A 75 -10.67 17.82 7.42
C SER A 75 -10.53 16.40 7.96
N VAL A 76 -11.57 15.58 7.83
CA VAL A 76 -11.58 14.18 8.24
C VAL A 76 -10.58 13.36 7.41
N VAL A 77 -10.61 13.49 6.09
CA VAL A 77 -9.69 12.78 5.18
C VAL A 77 -8.24 13.18 5.44
N VAL A 78 -7.97 14.47 5.68
CA VAL A 78 -6.62 14.95 6.02
C VAL A 78 -6.13 14.33 7.33
N ALA A 79 -6.96 14.30 8.37
CA ALA A 79 -6.60 13.69 9.65
C ALA A 79 -6.27 12.19 9.51
N ILE A 80 -7.10 11.45 8.76
CA ILE A 80 -6.88 10.04 8.46
C ILE A 80 -5.59 9.85 7.64
N GLY A 81 -5.37 10.73 6.66
CA GLY A 81 -4.17 10.70 5.82
C GLY A 81 -2.88 10.94 6.58
N LEU A 82 -2.90 11.81 7.59
CA LEU A 82 -1.75 11.99 8.48
C LEU A 82 -1.48 10.71 9.29
N ALA A 83 -2.50 10.12 9.90
CA ALA A 83 -2.34 8.87 10.65
C ALA A 83 -1.84 7.71 9.76
N TYR A 84 -2.39 7.61 8.56
CA TYR A 84 -1.94 6.64 7.55
C TYR A 84 -0.49 6.88 7.14
N SER A 85 -0.12 8.12 6.84
CA SER A 85 1.22 8.48 6.38
C SER A 85 2.29 8.18 7.43
N VAL A 86 2.03 8.49 8.70
CA VAL A 86 2.95 8.16 9.80
C VAL A 86 3.15 6.64 9.89
N GLY A 87 2.08 5.87 9.88
CA GLY A 87 2.16 4.40 9.93
C GLY A 87 2.86 3.80 8.70
N TRP A 88 2.64 4.39 7.53
CA TRP A 88 3.25 3.99 6.26
C TRP A 88 4.76 4.27 6.25
N TRP A 89 5.19 5.45 6.68
CA TRP A 89 6.62 5.77 6.80
C TRP A 89 7.32 4.85 7.79
N VAL A 90 6.74 4.63 8.98
CA VAL A 90 7.30 3.71 9.97
C VAL A 90 7.37 2.27 9.44
N ALA A 91 6.36 1.81 8.69
CA ALA A 91 6.40 0.51 8.00
C ALA A 91 7.57 0.43 7.02
N LEU A 92 7.73 1.47 6.21
CA LEU A 92 8.74 1.55 5.16
C LEU A 92 10.15 1.43 5.76
N TYR A 93 10.46 2.23 6.79
CA TYR A 93 11.73 2.12 7.51
C TYR A 93 11.89 0.75 8.19
N GLY A 94 10.83 0.23 8.81
CA GLY A 94 10.86 -1.07 9.48
C GLY A 94 11.15 -2.26 8.55
N ILE A 95 10.58 -2.25 7.34
CA ILE A 95 10.81 -3.29 6.33
C ILE A 95 12.20 -3.16 5.74
N ARG A 96 12.59 -1.96 5.29
CA ARG A 96 13.79 -1.77 4.46
C ARG A 96 15.07 -1.64 5.26
N LEU A 97 15.04 -0.88 6.36
CA LEU A 97 16.22 -0.65 7.18
C LEU A 97 16.45 -1.84 8.13
N TYR A 98 15.38 -2.24 8.83
CA TYR A 98 15.48 -3.27 9.86
C TYR A 98 15.17 -4.67 9.37
N HIS A 99 14.87 -4.91 8.08
CA HIS A 99 14.60 -6.24 7.51
C HIS A 99 13.54 -7.03 8.30
N ASN A 100 12.48 -6.34 8.75
CA ASN A 100 11.44 -6.98 9.56
C ASN A 100 10.61 -7.95 8.71
N LEU A 101 10.74 -9.26 8.96
CA LEU A 101 10.01 -10.29 8.22
C LEU A 101 8.51 -10.37 8.56
N VAL A 102 8.10 -9.89 9.75
CA VAL A 102 6.71 -10.01 10.20
C VAL A 102 5.83 -8.91 9.61
N LEU A 103 6.39 -7.72 9.39
CA LEU A 103 5.63 -6.56 8.92
C LEU A 103 4.99 -6.77 7.53
N PRO A 104 5.67 -7.35 6.53
CA PRO A 104 5.07 -7.67 5.23
C PRO A 104 3.85 -8.59 5.32
N ILE A 105 3.79 -9.50 6.31
CA ILE A 105 2.66 -10.41 6.51
C ILE A 105 1.41 -9.62 6.89
N PHE A 106 1.54 -8.70 7.85
CA PHE A 106 0.42 -7.85 8.28
C PHE A 106 -0.02 -6.88 7.18
N ILE A 107 0.93 -6.29 6.45
CA ILE A 107 0.59 -5.41 5.32
C ILE A 107 -0.18 -6.18 4.25
N ASN A 108 0.20 -7.43 3.95
CA ASN A 108 -0.56 -8.26 3.00
C ASN A 108 -2.00 -8.50 3.47
N ILE A 109 -2.22 -8.81 4.74
CA ILE A 109 -3.57 -8.94 5.31
C ILE A 109 -4.34 -7.63 5.17
N TYR A 110 -3.71 -6.50 5.49
CA TYR A 110 -4.31 -5.18 5.33
C TYR A 110 -4.65 -4.88 3.88
N THR A 111 -3.80 -5.20 2.91
CA THR A 111 -4.08 -5.02 1.48
C THR A 111 -5.35 -5.77 1.06
N TRP A 112 -5.53 -7.02 1.49
CA TRP A 112 -6.74 -7.79 1.20
C TRP A 112 -7.99 -7.20 1.88
N VAL A 113 -7.88 -6.78 3.13
CA VAL A 113 -8.98 -6.13 3.86
C VAL A 113 -9.36 -4.81 3.20
N THR A 114 -8.39 -3.99 2.81
CA THR A 114 -8.63 -2.72 2.10
C THR A 114 -9.29 -2.97 0.75
N LEU A 115 -8.85 -4.00 0.00
CA LEU A 115 -9.48 -4.36 -1.27
C LEU A 115 -10.95 -4.74 -1.07
N ALA A 116 -11.25 -5.58 -0.08
CA ALA A 116 -12.63 -5.92 0.27
C ALA A 116 -13.45 -4.66 0.63
N GLY A 117 -12.85 -3.74 1.39
CA GLY A 117 -13.44 -2.44 1.71
C GLY A 117 -13.71 -1.58 0.47
N ILE A 118 -12.77 -1.50 -0.47
CA ILE A 118 -12.93 -0.79 -1.75
C ILE A 118 -14.05 -1.41 -2.57
N CYS A 119 -14.14 -2.74 -2.64
CA CYS A 119 -15.23 -3.42 -3.33
C CYS A 119 -16.59 -3.11 -2.70
N ALA A 120 -16.70 -3.18 -1.37
CA ALA A 120 -17.93 -2.85 -0.66
C ALA A 120 -18.32 -1.37 -0.84
N LEU A 121 -17.35 -0.47 -0.75
CA LEU A 121 -17.52 0.96 -0.99
C LEU A 121 -18.00 1.24 -2.43
N TYR A 122 -17.39 0.56 -3.41
CA TYR A 122 -17.80 0.69 -4.80
C TYR A 122 -19.25 0.25 -5.01
N ILE A 123 -19.63 -0.92 -4.50
CA ILE A 123 -21.01 -1.42 -4.60
C ILE A 123 -22.00 -0.46 -3.91
N ALA A 124 -21.65 0.09 -2.75
CA ALA A 124 -22.49 1.03 -2.02
C ALA A 124 -22.67 2.37 -2.78
N ILE A 125 -21.62 2.87 -3.42
CA ILE A 125 -21.70 4.06 -4.29
C ILE A 125 -22.56 3.76 -5.52
N LEU A 126 -22.35 2.62 -6.16
CA LEU A 126 -23.10 2.19 -7.34
C LEU A 126 -24.61 2.07 -7.04
N TYR A 127 -24.97 1.51 -5.89
CA TYR A 127 -26.38 1.46 -5.45
C TYR A 127 -26.99 2.87 -5.32
N ARG A 128 -26.22 3.85 -4.82
CA ARG A 128 -26.67 5.24 -4.70
C ARG A 128 -26.75 5.98 -6.03
N LEU A 129 -25.81 5.75 -6.93
CA LEU A 129 -25.85 6.28 -8.30
C LEU A 129 -27.08 5.75 -9.04
N TYR A 130 -27.32 4.45 -8.96
CA TYR A 130 -28.48 3.81 -9.58
C TYR A 130 -29.82 4.35 -9.08
N GLN A 131 -29.94 4.75 -7.81
CA GLN A 131 -31.17 5.37 -7.31
C GLN A 131 -31.30 6.86 -7.62
N GLN A 132 -30.29 7.49 -8.24
CA GLN A 132 -30.22 8.93 -8.48
C GLN A 132 -30.43 9.78 -7.21
N LEU A 133 -30.16 9.21 -6.02
CA LEU A 133 -30.37 9.86 -4.72
C LEU A 133 -29.19 10.74 -4.29
N TYR A 134 -28.56 11.43 -5.24
CA TYR A 134 -27.40 12.27 -4.96
C TYR A 134 -27.53 13.65 -5.60
N ASN A 135 -27.04 14.65 -4.88
CA ASN A 135 -26.83 15.99 -5.43
C ASN A 135 -25.38 16.07 -5.96
N THR A 136 -25.14 16.91 -6.98
CA THR A 136 -23.81 17.18 -7.55
C THR A 136 -22.68 17.35 -6.50
N PRO A 137 -22.85 18.12 -5.41
CA PRO A 137 -21.80 18.24 -4.38
C PRO A 137 -21.60 16.98 -3.53
N SER A 138 -22.60 16.09 -3.43
CA SER A 138 -22.44 14.80 -2.73
C SER A 138 -21.67 13.79 -3.58
N PHE A 139 -21.82 13.85 -4.91
CA PHE A 139 -21.07 13.01 -5.85
C PHE A 139 -19.55 13.23 -5.74
N ALA A 140 -19.11 14.49 -5.69
CA ALA A 140 -17.70 14.82 -5.52
C ALA A 140 -17.10 14.23 -4.23
N LYS A 141 -17.91 14.13 -3.16
CA LYS A 141 -17.48 13.55 -1.88
C LYS A 141 -17.27 12.04 -1.98
N TYR A 142 -18.14 11.34 -2.71
CA TYR A 142 -17.96 9.91 -2.99
C TYR A 142 -16.71 9.66 -3.83
N MET A 143 -16.46 10.50 -4.85
CA MET A 143 -15.25 10.45 -5.67
C MET A 143 -13.98 10.63 -4.83
N ILE A 144 -13.96 11.63 -3.94
CA ILE A 144 -12.81 11.90 -3.06
C ILE A 144 -12.58 10.72 -2.10
N LEU A 145 -13.64 10.22 -1.46
CA LEU A 145 -13.53 9.09 -0.54
C LEU A 145 -12.99 7.83 -1.23
N MET A 146 -13.52 7.53 -2.42
CA MET A 146 -13.07 6.39 -3.22
C MET A 146 -11.62 6.55 -3.66
N GLY A 147 -11.26 7.73 -4.20
CA GLY A 147 -9.91 8.04 -4.65
C GLY A 147 -8.88 7.98 -3.51
N PHE A 148 -9.24 8.47 -2.34
CA PHE A 148 -8.38 8.41 -1.16
C PHE A 148 -8.17 6.98 -0.66
N THR A 149 -9.24 6.18 -0.62
CA THR A 149 -9.15 4.76 -0.22
C THR A 149 -8.29 3.96 -1.21
N LEU A 150 -8.43 4.24 -2.51
CA LEU A 150 -7.62 3.63 -3.56
C LEU A 150 -6.15 4.05 -3.47
N ALA A 151 -5.86 5.33 -3.20
CA ALA A 151 -4.51 5.81 -2.98
C ALA A 151 -3.85 5.13 -1.76
N GLY A 152 -4.60 4.96 -0.67
CA GLY A 152 -4.16 4.18 0.49
C GLY A 152 -3.85 2.73 0.13
N PHE A 153 -4.71 2.07 -0.66
CA PHE A 153 -4.46 0.70 -1.15
C PHE A 153 -3.18 0.60 -1.99
N ILE A 154 -2.95 1.53 -2.91
CA ILE A 154 -1.70 1.59 -3.72
C ILE A 154 -0.50 1.82 -2.80
N GLY A 155 -0.64 2.69 -1.78
CA GLY A 155 0.39 2.93 -0.78
C GLY A 155 0.77 1.66 -0.01
N LEU A 156 -0.21 0.88 0.45
CA LEU A 156 0.03 -0.40 1.12
C LEU A 156 0.74 -1.39 0.19
N HIS A 157 0.35 -1.42 -1.09
CA HIS A 157 0.98 -2.29 -2.07
C HIS A 157 2.47 -1.96 -2.28
N LEU A 158 2.84 -0.67 -2.27
CA LEU A 158 4.25 -0.24 -2.40
C LEU A 158 5.15 -0.71 -1.26
N LEU A 159 4.59 -1.09 -0.11
CA LEU A 159 5.35 -1.64 1.02
C LEU A 159 5.68 -3.12 0.85
N ILE A 160 4.92 -3.88 0.05
CA ILE A 160 5.11 -5.32 -0.13
C ILE A 160 6.04 -5.57 -1.31
N GLU A 161 7.09 -6.34 -1.08
CA GLU A 161 7.99 -6.74 -2.16
C GLU A 161 7.38 -7.85 -3.04
N ASN A 162 7.50 -7.67 -4.36
CA ASN A 162 7.23 -8.67 -5.40
C ASN A 162 5.79 -9.18 -5.47
N HIS A 163 4.83 -8.39 -4.98
CA HIS A 163 3.42 -8.69 -5.14
C HIS A 163 2.89 -8.09 -6.44
N SER A 164 2.10 -8.83 -7.20
CA SER A 164 1.49 -8.31 -8.42
C SER A 164 0.09 -7.72 -8.14
N LEU A 165 -0.20 -6.53 -8.66
CA LEU A 165 -1.55 -5.94 -8.60
C LEU A 165 -2.58 -6.68 -9.47
N LYS A 166 -2.11 -7.57 -10.34
CA LYS A 166 -2.95 -8.25 -11.33
C LYS A 166 -4.12 -8.97 -10.67
N LEU A 167 -3.87 -9.71 -9.61
CA LEU A 167 -4.93 -10.46 -8.91
C LEU A 167 -5.96 -9.53 -8.27
N TYR A 168 -5.52 -8.40 -7.72
CA TYR A 168 -6.39 -7.41 -7.09
C TYR A 168 -7.27 -6.64 -8.08
N SER A 169 -6.88 -6.58 -9.35
CA SER A 169 -7.68 -5.92 -10.39
C SER A 169 -8.95 -6.69 -10.76
N VAL A 170 -8.95 -8.02 -10.62
CA VAL A 170 -10.06 -8.89 -11.03
C VAL A 170 -11.39 -8.52 -10.36
N PRO A 171 -11.50 -8.42 -9.02
CA PRO A 171 -12.77 -8.05 -8.39
C PRO A 171 -13.23 -6.65 -8.78
N LEU A 172 -12.31 -5.68 -8.95
CA LEU A 172 -12.67 -4.33 -9.36
C LEU A 172 -13.16 -4.28 -10.81
N LEU A 173 -12.54 -5.03 -11.71
CA LEU A 173 -13.00 -5.17 -13.10
C LEU A 173 -14.38 -5.81 -13.18
N LEU A 174 -14.64 -6.83 -12.38
CA LEU A 174 -15.95 -7.48 -12.33
C LEU A 174 -17.03 -6.50 -11.89
N ILE A 175 -16.79 -5.71 -10.84
CA ILE A 175 -17.75 -4.67 -10.40
C ILE A 175 -17.90 -3.58 -11.48
N SER A 176 -16.81 -3.20 -12.16
CA SER A 176 -16.84 -2.21 -13.24
C SER A 176 -17.68 -2.70 -14.43
N LEU A 177 -17.60 -3.99 -14.75
CA LEU A 177 -18.42 -4.61 -15.79
C LEU A 177 -19.91 -4.60 -15.41
N VAL A 178 -20.23 -4.95 -14.16
CA VAL A 178 -21.60 -4.83 -13.63
C VAL A 178 -22.09 -3.38 -13.69
N HIS A 179 -21.23 -2.42 -13.32
CA HIS A 179 -21.55 -1.00 -13.38
C HIS A 179 -21.90 -0.55 -14.80
N LEU A 180 -21.11 -0.95 -15.81
CA LEU A 180 -21.40 -0.65 -17.20
C LEU A 180 -22.77 -1.20 -17.64
N TYR A 181 -23.07 -2.45 -17.32
CA TYR A 181 -24.37 -3.04 -17.65
C TYR A 181 -25.52 -2.34 -16.94
N LEU A 182 -25.34 -1.90 -15.70
CA LEU A 182 -26.35 -1.12 -14.98
C LEU A 182 -26.58 0.25 -15.60
N ILE A 183 -25.54 0.94 -16.07
CA ILE A 183 -25.69 2.21 -16.80
C ILE A 183 -26.53 1.98 -18.07
N VAL A 184 -26.17 0.97 -18.87
CA VAL A 184 -26.91 0.65 -20.10
C VAL A 184 -28.35 0.29 -19.77
N TYR A 185 -28.57 -0.59 -18.79
CA TYR A 185 -29.91 -1.00 -18.38
C TYR A 185 -30.76 0.20 -17.93
N HIS A 186 -30.20 1.01 -17.03
CA HIS A 186 -30.89 2.14 -16.44
C HIS A 186 -31.26 3.16 -17.53
N TYR A 187 -30.30 3.67 -18.31
CA TYR A 187 -30.54 4.77 -19.24
C TYR A 187 -31.23 4.39 -20.57
N VAL A 188 -31.20 3.11 -20.96
CA VAL A 188 -31.82 2.64 -22.21
C VAL A 188 -33.22 2.05 -21.98
N PHE A 189 -33.43 1.31 -20.89
CA PHE A 189 -34.66 0.54 -20.69
C PHE A 189 -35.62 1.15 -19.66
N VAL A 190 -35.13 1.96 -18.72
CA VAL A 190 -35.99 2.60 -17.71
C VAL A 190 -36.51 3.94 -18.25
N SER A 191 -37.84 4.14 -18.16
CA SER A 191 -38.51 5.30 -18.79
C SER A 191 -38.53 6.56 -17.93
N THR A 192 -38.18 6.45 -16.64
CA THR A 192 -38.30 7.53 -15.63
C THR A 192 -36.96 8.12 -15.21
N VAL A 193 -35.96 8.07 -16.10
CA VAL A 193 -34.57 8.38 -15.78
C VAL A 193 -34.27 9.86 -16.00
N ASN A 194 -33.57 10.48 -15.06
CA ASN A 194 -32.97 11.79 -15.30
C ASN A 194 -31.59 11.62 -15.98
N TYR A 195 -31.47 12.13 -17.22
CA TYR A 195 -30.26 12.07 -18.04
C TYR A 195 -29.11 12.97 -17.53
N GLU A 196 -29.38 13.95 -16.66
CA GLU A 196 -28.34 14.82 -16.10
C GLU A 196 -27.30 14.05 -15.27
N TYR A 197 -27.71 12.93 -14.66
CA TYR A 197 -26.84 12.10 -13.83
C TYR A 197 -25.90 11.18 -14.64
N LEU A 198 -26.17 11.00 -15.95
CA LEU A 198 -25.41 10.09 -16.81
C LEU A 198 -23.91 10.41 -16.80
N ILE A 199 -23.57 11.70 -16.81
CA ILE A 199 -22.17 12.13 -16.82
C ILE A 199 -21.43 11.69 -15.54
N GLY A 200 -22.11 11.70 -14.39
CA GLY A 200 -21.55 11.25 -13.12
C GLY A 200 -21.27 9.76 -13.14
N ASP A 201 -22.25 8.96 -13.57
CA ASP A 201 -22.12 7.51 -13.69
C ASP A 201 -20.99 7.12 -14.64
N VAL A 202 -20.90 7.80 -15.79
CA VAL A 202 -19.83 7.56 -16.79
C VAL A 202 -18.46 7.96 -16.25
N ILE A 203 -18.32 9.11 -15.59
CA ILE A 203 -17.04 9.54 -15.00
C ILE A 203 -16.59 8.56 -13.90
N PHE A 204 -17.52 8.13 -13.04
CA PHE A 204 -17.21 7.17 -11.99
C PHE A 204 -16.84 5.81 -12.58
N PHE A 205 -17.58 5.33 -13.58
CA PHE A 205 -17.26 4.11 -14.31
C PHE A 205 -15.87 4.19 -14.96
N LEU A 206 -15.60 5.24 -15.73
CA LEU A 206 -14.32 5.39 -16.42
C LEU A 206 -13.15 5.45 -15.44
N SER A 207 -13.28 6.20 -14.34
CA SER A 207 -12.21 6.27 -13.35
C SER A 207 -11.90 4.90 -12.74
N MET A 208 -12.92 4.16 -12.29
CA MET A 208 -12.75 2.81 -11.72
C MET A 208 -12.26 1.79 -12.74
N ALA A 209 -12.80 1.80 -13.96
CA ALA A 209 -12.39 0.91 -15.03
C ALA A 209 -10.93 1.17 -15.44
N THR A 210 -10.54 2.42 -15.64
CA THR A 210 -9.16 2.81 -15.97
C THR A 210 -8.20 2.37 -14.88
N THR A 211 -8.49 2.65 -13.61
CA THR A 211 -7.65 2.19 -12.49
C THR A 211 -7.50 0.66 -12.51
N SER A 212 -8.60 -0.07 -12.67
CA SER A 212 -8.58 -1.53 -12.62
C SER A 212 -7.81 -2.13 -13.79
N VAL A 213 -7.95 -1.56 -15.00
CA VAL A 213 -7.17 -1.95 -16.17
C VAL A 213 -5.69 -1.63 -15.99
N LEU A 214 -5.33 -0.48 -15.43
CA LEU A 214 -3.93 -0.13 -15.13
C LEU A 214 -3.32 -1.12 -14.13
N MET A 215 -4.08 -1.53 -13.11
CA MET A 215 -3.68 -2.58 -12.17
C MET A 215 -3.48 -3.94 -12.86
N LEU A 216 -4.33 -4.29 -13.83
CA LEU A 216 -4.26 -5.55 -14.58
C LEU A 216 -3.06 -5.61 -15.53
N ILE A 217 -2.85 -4.53 -16.31
CA ILE A 217 -1.74 -4.44 -17.28
C ILE A 217 -0.39 -4.45 -16.55
N HIS A 218 -0.38 -4.18 -15.24
CA HIS A 218 0.83 -4.11 -14.43
C HIS A 218 1.82 -3.14 -15.07
N VAL A 219 1.32 -1.94 -15.37
CA VAL A 219 2.18 -0.86 -15.87
C VAL A 219 3.23 -0.62 -14.78
N GLY A 220 4.50 -0.90 -15.10
CA GLY A 220 5.66 -0.77 -14.19
C GLY A 220 5.93 0.64 -13.66
N ILE A 221 4.95 1.54 -13.73
CA ILE A 221 4.94 2.84 -13.05
C ILE A 221 5.21 2.67 -11.56
N LEU A 222 4.63 1.64 -10.94
CA LEU A 222 4.87 1.38 -9.51
C LEU A 222 6.24 0.76 -9.26
N ASP A 223 6.79 0.02 -10.22
CA ASP A 223 8.17 -0.45 -10.15
C ASP A 223 9.16 0.72 -10.19
N GLY A 224 8.90 1.74 -11.02
CA GLY A 224 9.69 2.97 -11.04
C GLY A 224 9.66 3.74 -9.72
N LEU A 225 8.47 3.88 -9.12
CA LEU A 225 8.32 4.52 -7.80
C LEU A 225 9.01 3.70 -6.71
N ARG A 226 8.85 2.37 -6.74
CA ARG A 226 9.50 1.45 -5.81
C ARG A 226 11.03 1.50 -5.92
N ASN A 227 11.58 1.46 -7.14
CA ASN A 227 13.02 1.59 -7.37
C ASN A 227 13.57 2.93 -6.84
N THR A 228 12.78 4.01 -6.98
CA THR A 228 13.16 5.32 -6.41
C THR A 228 13.20 5.26 -4.89
N MET A 229 12.22 4.60 -4.28
CA MET A 229 12.24 4.37 -2.84
C MET A 229 13.42 3.48 -2.45
N ASP A 230 13.73 2.41 -3.19
CA ASP A 230 14.79 1.44 -2.86
C ASP A 230 16.16 2.12 -2.85
N ARG A 231 16.44 2.98 -3.84
CA ARG A 231 17.65 3.79 -3.93
C ARG A 231 17.88 4.72 -2.72
N MET A 232 16.83 5.16 -2.04
CA MET A 232 16.99 5.97 -0.82
C MET A 232 17.58 5.18 0.36
N PHE A 233 17.55 3.84 0.30
CA PHE A 233 18.05 2.95 1.35
C PHE A 233 19.30 2.16 0.91
N GLU A 234 19.77 2.34 -0.32
CA GLU A 234 21.04 1.75 -0.77
C GLU A 234 22.19 2.43 -0.02
N PRO A 235 23.09 1.67 0.65
CA PRO A 235 24.29 2.24 1.25
C PRO A 235 25.11 2.94 0.18
N ASN A 236 25.41 4.22 0.38
CA ASN A 236 26.25 5.00 -0.53
C ASN A 236 27.69 4.46 -0.46
N ASN A 237 27.99 3.38 -1.19
CA ASN A 237 29.35 2.91 -1.43
C ASN A 237 30.02 3.82 -2.48
N SER A 238 30.03 5.13 -2.22
CA SER A 238 30.83 6.08 -2.98
C SER A 238 32.27 6.03 -2.48
N GLY A 239 33.04 5.13 -3.12
CA GLY A 239 34.48 5.16 -3.38
C GLY A 239 35.40 5.92 -2.43
N ASN A 240 36.06 5.18 -1.53
CA ASN A 240 37.48 5.37 -1.25
C ASN A 240 38.23 4.28 -2.03
N GLY A 241 38.76 4.66 -3.20
CA GLY A 241 39.74 3.90 -3.97
C GLY A 241 40.76 4.89 -4.50
#